data_AF-A0A7W2FFP3-F1
#
_entry.id   AF-A0A7W2FFP3-F1
#
_cell.length_a   1.000
_cell.length_b   1.000
_cell.length_c   1.000
_cell.angle_alpha   90.00
_cell.angle_beta   90.00
_cell.angle_gamma   90.00
#
_symmetry.space_group_name_H-M   'P 1'
#
loop_
_entity.id
_entity.type
_entity.pdbx_description
1 polymer ?
#
loop_
_entity_poly.entity_id
_entity_poly.type
_entity_poly.pdbx_seq_one_letter_code
_entity_poly.pdbx_strand_id
1 'polypeptide(L)' 'TLAISGTEAGAAISYSTDGGTTWTNSFNAVEGDNSVIVRATDVAGNTHNAAAFTFTLDTATAAPVVALAH' A
#
# COMPACT_ATOMS: atom_id res chain seq x y z
N THR A 1 -6.50 -8.74 -3.68
CA THR A 1 -5.11 -8.85 -4.14
C THR A 1 -4.85 -7.71 -5.10
N LEU A 2 -3.90 -6.81 -4.81
CA LEU A 2 -3.56 -5.74 -5.73
C LEU A 2 -2.78 -6.35 -6.90
N ALA A 3 -3.42 -6.42 -8.06
CA ALA A 3 -2.80 -6.96 -9.26
C ALA A 3 -2.08 -5.81 -9.99
N ILE A 4 -0.74 -5.85 -10.01
CA ILE A 4 0.06 -4.97 -10.85
C ILE A 4 0.23 -5.66 -12.21
N SER A 5 -0.50 -5.21 -13.21
CA SER A 5 -0.36 -5.66 -14.60
C SER A 5 0.61 -4.73 -15.33
N GLY A 6 1.63 -5.29 -16.00
CA GLY A 6 2.64 -4.51 -16.74
C GLY A 6 4.06 -4.54 -16.15
N THR A 7 4.29 -5.30 -15.08
CA THR A 7 5.66 -5.62 -14.63
C THR A 7 6.29 -6.60 -15.62
N GLU A 8 7.38 -6.19 -16.28
CA GLU A 8 8.28 -7.14 -16.94
C GLU A 8 8.64 -8.25 -15.94
N ALA A 9 8.59 -9.51 -16.36
CA ALA A 9 8.83 -10.62 -15.46
C ALA A 9 10.24 -10.50 -14.84
N GLY A 10 10.30 -10.09 -13.57
CA GLY A 10 11.55 -9.80 -12.86
C GLY A 10 11.71 -8.38 -12.33
N ALA A 11 10.80 -7.44 -12.61
CA ALA A 11 10.89 -6.10 -12.04
C ALA A 11 10.73 -6.14 -10.50
N ALA A 12 11.64 -5.47 -9.80
CA ALA A 12 11.61 -5.32 -8.35
C ALA A 12 10.63 -4.21 -7.95
N ILE A 13 9.61 -4.57 -7.18
CA ILE A 13 8.71 -3.59 -6.58
C ILE A 13 9.32 -3.08 -5.27
N SER A 14 9.29 -1.76 -5.08
CA SER A 14 9.66 -1.11 -3.83
C SER A 14 8.56 -0.17 -3.37
N TYR A 15 8.40 -0.08 -2.06
CA TYR A 15 7.41 0.70 -1.35
C TYR A 15 8.12 1.77 -0.52
N SER A 16 7.50 2.92 -0.32
CA SER A 16 8.01 3.99 0.52
C SER A 16 6.87 4.60 1.32
N THR A 17 7.07 4.81 2.62
CA THR A 17 6.06 5.41 3.51
C THR A 17 6.44 6.79 4.02
N ASP A 18 7.61 7.30 3.61
CA ASP A 18 8.20 8.56 4.06
C ASP A 18 8.36 9.57 2.92
N GLY A 19 7.43 9.52 1.95
CA GLY A 19 7.41 10.44 0.82
C GLY A 19 8.45 10.16 -0.25
N GLY A 20 9.00 8.94 -0.33
CA GLY A 20 9.97 8.53 -1.34
C GLY A 20 11.43 8.62 -0.88
N THR A 21 11.66 8.79 0.43
CA THR A 21 13.00 8.95 1.02
C THR A 21 13.67 7.59 1.25
N THR A 22 12.94 6.65 1.84
CA THR A 22 13.36 5.26 2.02
C THR A 22 12.48 4.32 1.21
N TRP A 23 13.10 3.25 0.69
CA TRP A 23 12.44 2.28 -0.17
C TRP A 23 12.66 0.88 0.41
N THR A 24 11.58 0.15 0.65
CA THR A 24 11.55 -1.19 1.22
C THR A 24 10.84 -2.15 0.26
N ASN A 25 11.18 -3.44 0.31
CA ASN A 25 10.46 -4.47 -0.47
C ASN A 25 9.19 -4.97 0.24
N SER A 26 8.96 -4.53 1.48
CA SER A 26 7.81 -4.87 2.30
C SER A 26 7.16 -3.61 2.84
N PHE A 27 5.83 -3.62 2.88
CA PHE A 27 5.02 -2.57 3.48
C PHE A 27 3.97 -3.23 4.39
N ASN A 28 3.90 -2.76 5.63
CA ASN A 28 2.91 -3.20 6.60
C ASN A 28 2.01 -2.01 6.90
N ALA A 29 0.73 -2.13 6.53
CA ALA A 29 -0.28 -1.15 6.88
C ALA A 29 -0.55 -1.19 8.39
N VAL A 30 -0.74 -0.01 8.99
CA VAL A 30 -1.13 0.15 10.40
C VAL A 30 -2.54 0.72 10.50
N GLU A 31 -3.25 0.49 11.60
CA GLU A 31 -4.57 1.08 11.79
C GLU A 31 -4.49 2.62 11.72
N GLY A 32 -5.46 3.24 11.03
CA GLY A 32 -5.45 4.66 10.70
C GLY A 32 -4.93 4.95 9.29
N ASP A 33 -4.44 6.18 9.07
CA ASP A 33 -4.03 6.65 7.75
C ASP A 33 -2.69 6.09 7.32
N ASN A 34 -2.67 5.49 6.12
CA ASN A 34 -1.48 4.96 5.50
C ASN A 34 -1.23 5.69 4.18
N SER A 35 -0.02 6.20 4.03
CA SER A 35 0.48 6.74 2.77
C SER A 35 1.64 5.88 2.29
N VAL A 36 1.48 5.27 1.12
CA VAL A 36 2.50 4.41 0.51
C VAL A 36 2.73 4.81 -0.93
N ILE A 37 4.00 4.96 -1.29
CA ILE A 37 4.45 5.22 -2.64
C ILE A 37 5.06 3.94 -3.19
N VAL A 38 4.64 3.54 -4.38
CA VAL A 38 5.11 2.33 -5.04
C VAL A 38 5.90 2.71 -6.27
N ARG A 39 7.07 2.10 -6.46
CA ARG A 39 7.83 2.17 -7.70
C ARG A 39 8.22 0.78 -8.17
N ALA A 40 8.40 0.62 -9.47
CA ALA A 40 8.94 -0.60 -10.07
C ALA A 40 10.32 -0.30 -10.66
N THR A 41 11.28 -1.18 -10.41
CA THR A 41 12.60 -1.14 -11.06
C THR A 41 12.72 -2.39 -11.94
N ASP A 42 12.87 -2.19 -13.25
CA ASP A 42 13.05 -3.28 -14.20
C ASP A 42 14.39 -4.02 -13.98
N VAL A 43 14.54 -5.22 -14.55
CA VAL A 43 15.76 -6.03 -14.57
C VAL A 43 16.96 -5.26 -15.11
N ALA A 44 16.76 -4.33 -16.06
CA ALA A 44 17.81 -3.45 -16.55
C ALA A 44 18.20 -2.32 -15.58
N GLY A 45 17.54 -2.21 -14.42
CA GLY A 45 17.76 -1.16 -13.42
C GLY A 45 16.97 0.13 -13.67
N ASN A 46 16.09 0.15 -14.67
CA ASN A 46 15.27 1.31 -14.98
C ASN A 46 14.15 1.45 -13.96
N THR A 47 14.10 2.59 -13.27
CA THR A 47 13.04 2.88 -12.30
C THR A 47 11.89 3.60 -12.98
N HIS A 48 10.69 3.01 -12.93
CA HIS A 48 9.46 3.60 -13.41
C HIS A 48 8.92 4.68 -12.46
N ASN A 49 8.01 5.50 -12.98
CA ASN A 49 7.33 6.54 -12.25
C ASN A 49 6.66 6.00 -10.97
N ALA A 50 6.94 6.67 -9.86
CA ALA A 50 6.38 6.33 -8.56
C ALA A 50 4.89 6.73 -8.49
N ALA A 51 4.05 5.83 -7.97
CA ALA A 51 2.63 6.07 -7.75
C ALA A 51 2.34 6.12 -6.25
N ALA A 52 1.69 7.19 -5.79
CA ALA A 52 1.28 7.35 -4.40
C ALA A 52 -0.14 6.78 -4.19
N PHE A 53 -0.30 6.00 -3.13
CA PHE A 53 -1.56 5.45 -2.67
C PHE A 53 -1.78 5.85 -1.22
N THR A 54 -2.96 6.38 -0.93
CA THR A 54 -3.38 6.69 0.42
C THR A 54 -4.65 5.92 0.75
N PHE A 55 -4.68 5.30 1.91
CA PHE A 55 -5.85 4.57 2.40
C PHE A 55 -5.87 4.57 3.92
N THR A 56 -7.07 4.49 4.49
CA THR A 56 -7.26 4.35 5.93
C THR A 56 -7.56 2.89 6.22
N LEU A 57 -6.74 2.26 7.06
CA LEU A 57 -7.00 0.90 7.55
C LEU A 57 -7.85 1.02 8.82
N ASP A 58 -9.11 0.61 8.71
CA ASP A 58 -10.02 0.51 9.86
C ASP A 58 -10.17 -0.96 10.25
N THR A 59 -9.56 -1.35 11.36
CA THR A 59 -9.71 -2.69 11.96
C THR A 59 -10.67 -2.68 13.15
N ALA A 60 -11.34 -1.55 13.42
CA ALA A 60 -12.28 -1.44 14.50
C ALA A 60 -13.54 -2.24 14.16
N THR A 61 -13.70 -3.37 14.85
CA THR A 61 -14.98 -4.09 14.85
C THR A 61 -16.00 -3.28 15.67
N ALA A 62 -16.93 -2.61 14.99
CA ALA A 62 -18.10 -2.05 15.65
C ALA A 62 -18.95 -3.20 16.22
N ALA A 63 -19.07 -3.31 17.54
CA ALA A 63 -19.95 -4.27 18.17
C ALA A 63 -21.41 -3.96 17.76
N PRO A 64 -22.23 -4.96 17.38
CA PRO A 64 -23.63 -4.72 17.06
C PRO A 64 -24.38 -4.26 18.32
N VAL A 65 -24.90 -3.03 18.28
CA VAL A 65 -25.79 -2.49 19.31
C VAL A 65 -27.22 -2.94 19.01
N VAL A 66 -27.77 -3.81 19.85
CA VAL A 66 -29.20 -4.13 19.87
C VAL A 66 -29.90 -3.09 20.74
N ALA A 67 -30.83 -2.34 20.14
CA ALA A 67 -31.73 -1.43 20.87
C ALA A 67 -33.14 -2.03 20.90
N LEU A 68 -33.74 -2.13 22.08
CA LEU A 68 -35.15 -2.52 22.27
C LEU A 68 -36.01 -1.26 22.17
N ALA A 69 -36.84 -1.16 21.13
CA ALA A 69 -37.86 -0.12 21.04
C ALA A 69 -39.13 -0.60 21.79
N HIS A 70 -39.66 0.25 22.67
CA HIS A 70 -40.94 0.03 23.36
C HIS A 70 -42.08 0.62 22.53
#